data_AF-A0ABD5FJQ6-F1
#
_entry.id   AF-A0ABD5FJQ6-F1
#
_cell.length_a   1.000
_cell.length_b   1.000
_cell.length_c   1.000
_cell.angle_alpha   90.00
_cell.angle_beta   90.00
_cell.angle_gamma   90.00
#
_symmetry.space_group_name_H-M   'P 1'
#
loop_
_entity.id
_entity.type
_entity.pdbx_description
1 polymer ?
#
loop_
_entity_poly.entity_id
_entity_poly.type
_entity_poly.pdbx_seq_one_letter_code
_entity_poly.pdbx_strand_id
1 'polypeptide(L)'
;MQPVVEPIKISDSEWEVMRVIWTLGQSDAKEITALLSENKNWKAATVKTLLGRLVKKGVLKTESQGKKFVYSPLVSEEATVRSAAENLFSHICAKKVGQTLAEMIQEAALTAEDLAMLQAAVDQKVPVAAISCNCIPGQCQCKTHATK
;
A
#
# COMPACT_ATOMS: atom_id res chain seq x y z
N MET A 1 18.93 14.49 -5.16
CA MET A 1 18.69 13.04 -4.99
C MET A 1 17.75 12.90 -3.81
N GLN A 2 16.45 12.75 -4.06
CA GLN A 2 15.48 12.55 -2.97
C GLN A 2 15.76 11.18 -2.32
N PRO A 3 15.70 11.07 -0.98
CA PRO A 3 15.95 9.81 -0.32
C PRO A 3 14.90 8.81 -0.79
N VAL A 4 15.36 7.63 -1.23
CA VAL A 4 14.49 6.47 -1.45
C VAL A 4 13.90 6.15 -0.09
N VAL A 5 12.68 6.60 0.18
CA VAL A 5 11.91 6.20 1.35
C VAL A 5 11.69 4.71 1.17
N GLU A 6 12.32 3.88 2.01
CA GLU A 6 12.09 2.43 1.94
C GLU A 6 10.59 2.17 1.98
N PRO A 7 10.07 1.30 1.08
CA PRO A 7 8.64 1.06 1.00
C PRO A 7 8.14 0.50 2.33
N ILE A 8 7.08 1.10 2.85
CA ILE A 8 6.50 0.70 4.13
C ILE A 8 5.85 -0.68 3.96
N LYS A 9 6.54 -1.73 4.41
CA LYS A 9 6.06 -3.12 4.25
C LYS A 9 5.05 -3.48 5.33
N ILE A 10 3.77 -3.41 4.99
CA ILE A 10 2.64 -3.85 5.84
C ILE A 10 2.08 -5.13 5.21
N SER A 11 1.93 -6.19 6.02
CA SER A 11 1.26 -7.42 5.58
C SER A 11 -0.26 -7.25 5.58
N ASP A 12 -0.99 -8.10 4.86
CA ASP A 12 -2.45 -8.01 4.75
C ASP A 12 -3.15 -7.97 6.12
N SER A 13 -2.68 -8.77 7.08
CA SER A 13 -3.24 -8.77 8.44
C SER A 13 -2.92 -7.49 9.22
N GLU A 14 -1.74 -6.93 9.01
CA GLU A 14 -1.36 -5.66 9.61
C GLU A 14 -2.12 -4.48 8.98
N TRP A 15 -2.48 -4.60 7.70
CA TRP A 15 -3.26 -3.60 6.97
C TRP A 15 -4.64 -3.38 7.59
N GLU A 16 -5.32 -4.46 7.96
CA GLU A 16 -6.61 -4.41 8.65
C GLU A 16 -6.53 -3.65 9.98
N VAL A 17 -5.44 -3.82 10.74
CA VAL A 17 -5.19 -3.07 11.97
C VAL A 17 -4.96 -1.59 11.67
N MET A 18 -4.16 -1.28 10.64
CA MET A 18 -3.89 0.09 10.24
C MET A 18 -5.15 0.81 9.74
N ARG A 19 -6.04 0.14 9.01
CA ARG A 19 -7.33 0.69 8.57
C ARG A 19 -8.19 1.18 9.73
N VAL A 20 -8.25 0.40 10.82
CA VAL A 20 -8.93 0.83 12.05
C VAL A 20 -8.27 2.07 12.63
N ILE A 21 -6.93 2.06 12.78
CA ILE A 21 -6.21 3.17 13.41
C ILE A 21 -6.23 4.45 12.56
N TRP A 22 -6.11 4.36 11.23
CA TRP A 22 -6.25 5.52 10.34
C TRP A 22 -7.63 6.14 10.40
N THR A 23 -8.68 5.31 10.52
CA THR A 23 -10.07 5.77 10.64
C THR A 23 -10.30 6.50 11.98
N LEU A 24 -9.76 5.96 13.08
CA LEU A 24 -9.96 6.53 14.42
C LEU A 24 -8.95 7.63 14.79
N GLY A 25 -7.86 7.76 14.03
CA GLY A 25 -6.73 8.66 14.31
C GLY A 25 -5.84 8.20 15.49
N GLN A 26 -6.43 7.62 16.53
CA GLN A 26 -5.75 6.93 17.62
C GLN A 26 -6.70 5.92 18.27
N SER A 27 -6.18 4.82 18.79
CA SER A 27 -7.03 3.78 19.42
C SER A 27 -6.24 2.94 20.41
N ASP A 28 -6.93 2.34 21.39
CA ASP A 28 -6.33 1.32 22.26
C ASP A 28 -6.55 -0.10 21.73
N ALA A 29 -5.78 -1.07 22.24
CA ALA A 29 -5.85 -2.45 21.77
C ALA A 29 -7.21 -3.12 22.00
N LYS A 30 -8.00 -2.66 22.98
CA LYS A 30 -9.31 -3.24 23.27
C LYS A 30 -10.32 -2.85 22.20
N GLU A 31 -10.35 -1.57 21.85
CA GLU A 31 -11.22 -1.04 20.79
C GLU A 31 -10.87 -1.65 19.41
N ILE A 32 -9.58 -1.72 19.07
CA ILE A 32 -9.12 -2.37 17.83
C ILE A 32 -9.54 -3.85 17.82
N THR A 33 -9.41 -4.54 18.96
CA THR A 33 -9.83 -5.94 19.05
C THR A 33 -11.32 -6.08 18.85
N ALA A 34 -12.15 -5.24 19.47
CA ALA A 34 -13.60 -5.32 19.33
C ALA A 34 -14.04 -5.24 17.86
N LEU A 35 -13.52 -4.24 17.12
CA LEU A 35 -13.84 -4.04 15.70
C LEU A 35 -13.39 -5.22 14.81
N LEU A 36 -12.20 -5.77 15.08
CA LEU A 36 -11.63 -6.86 14.27
C LEU A 36 -12.17 -8.24 14.67
N SER A 37 -12.59 -8.44 15.92
CA SER A 37 -13.22 -9.68 16.34
C SER A 37 -14.57 -9.88 15.66
N GLU A 38 -15.36 -8.83 15.49
CA GLU A 38 -16.68 -8.89 14.83
C GLU A 38 -16.59 -9.28 13.35
N ASN A 39 -15.56 -8.80 12.65
CA ASN A 39 -15.45 -8.96 11.19
C ASN A 39 -14.45 -10.03 10.73
N LYS A 40 -13.41 -10.31 11.52
CA LYS A 40 -12.31 -11.21 11.15
C LYS A 40 -12.12 -12.38 12.12
N ASN A 41 -12.91 -12.45 13.20
CA ASN A 41 -12.85 -13.49 14.22
C ASN A 41 -11.47 -13.61 14.91
N TRP A 42 -10.72 -12.51 14.98
CA TRP A 42 -9.39 -12.50 15.61
C TRP A 42 -9.46 -12.43 17.13
N LYS A 43 -8.57 -13.18 17.78
CA LYS A 43 -8.37 -13.11 19.24
C LYS A 43 -7.52 -11.90 19.60
N ALA A 44 -7.71 -11.38 20.82
CA ALA A 44 -6.93 -10.26 21.35
C ALA A 44 -5.40 -10.46 21.28
N ALA A 45 -4.92 -11.70 21.44
CA ALA A 45 -3.50 -12.03 21.31
C ALA A 45 -2.94 -11.78 19.90
N THR A 46 -3.74 -12.06 18.87
CA THR A 46 -3.37 -11.81 17.46
C THR A 46 -3.23 -10.32 17.21
N VAL A 47 -4.23 -9.52 17.63
CA VAL A 47 -4.23 -8.06 17.48
C VAL A 47 -3.03 -7.45 18.20
N LYS A 48 -2.76 -7.86 19.45
CA LYS A 48 -1.56 -7.41 20.19
C LYS A 48 -0.25 -7.75 19.48
N THR A 49 -0.16 -8.93 18.86
CA THR A 49 1.02 -9.34 18.10
C THR A 49 1.22 -8.45 16.88
N LEU A 50 0.16 -8.15 16.13
CA LEU A 50 0.20 -7.28 14.96
C LEU A 50 0.56 -5.83 15.35
N LEU A 51 -0.03 -5.30 16.41
CA LEU A 51 0.32 -3.99 16.96
C LEU A 51 1.80 -3.91 17.36
N GLY A 52 2.33 -4.94 18.01
CA GLY A 52 3.74 -5.00 18.35
C GLY A 52 4.66 -5.01 17.13
N ARG A 53 4.28 -5.70 16.04
CA ARG A 53 5.03 -5.70 14.77
C ARG A 53 4.98 -4.33 14.10
N LEU A 54 3.80 -3.70 14.06
CA LEU A 54 3.61 -2.36 13.50
C LEU A 54 4.42 -1.29 14.26
N VAL A 55 4.46 -1.36 15.59
CA VAL A 55 5.32 -0.48 16.40
C VAL A 55 6.81 -0.73 16.10
N LYS A 56 7.25 -2.00 16.03
CA LYS A 56 8.64 -2.34 15.68
C LYS A 56 9.04 -1.85 14.28
N LYS A 57 8.10 -1.81 13.34
CA LYS A 57 8.31 -1.29 11.98
C LYS A 57 8.33 0.24 11.92
N GLY A 58 8.04 0.94 13.02
CA GLY A 58 8.00 2.40 13.05
C GLY A 58 6.78 3.01 12.35
N VAL A 59 5.74 2.21 12.07
CA VAL A 59 4.50 2.70 11.42
C VAL A 59 3.44 3.13 12.42
N LEU A 60 3.55 2.67 13.67
CA LEU A 60 2.74 3.10 14.80
C LEU A 60 3.62 3.64 15.92
N LYS A 61 3.16 4.70 16.56
CA LYS A 61 3.61 5.11 17.89
C LYS A 61 2.76 4.40 18.94
N THR A 62 3.35 4.09 20.09
CA THR A 62 2.60 3.65 21.26
C THR A 62 2.93 4.52 22.47
N GLU A 63 1.90 4.89 23.23
CA GLU A 63 2.02 5.69 24.45
C GLU A 63 1.28 5.00 25.59
N SER A 64 1.87 5.04 26.79
CA SER A 64 1.21 4.56 28.01
C SER A 64 0.28 5.64 28.54
N GLN A 65 -1.00 5.29 28.73
CA GLN A 65 -1.99 6.12 29.38
C GLN A 65 -2.63 5.34 30.54
N GLY A 66 -2.07 5.50 31.73
CA GLY A 66 -2.50 4.78 32.93
C GLY A 66 -2.28 3.27 32.78
N LYS A 67 -3.38 2.49 32.73
CA LYS A 67 -3.35 1.02 32.59
C LYS A 67 -3.47 0.54 31.15
N LYS A 68 -3.54 1.43 30.17
CA LYS A 68 -3.71 1.08 28.75
C LYS A 68 -2.62 1.68 27.87
N PHE A 69 -2.43 1.05 26.71
CA PHE A 69 -1.59 1.57 25.64
C PHE A 69 -2.47 2.15 24.54
N VAL A 70 -2.14 3.35 24.10
CA VAL A 70 -2.77 4.03 22.96
C VAL A 70 -1.81 3.95 21.77
N TYR A 71 -2.35 3.69 20.59
CA TYR A 71 -1.61 3.59 19.34
C TYR A 71 -2.05 4.69 18.38
N SER A 72 -1.10 5.32 17.71
CA SER A 72 -1.33 6.40 16.74
C SER A 72 -0.50 6.15 15.48
N PRO A 73 -1.00 6.46 14.28
CA PRO A 73 -0.28 6.25 13.04
C PRO A 73 0.88 7.24 12.92
N LEU A 74 2.04 6.75 12.47
CA LEU A 74 3.20 7.56 12.09
C LEU A 74 3.28 7.79 10.58
N VAL A 75 2.42 7.11 9.81
CA VAL A 75 2.35 7.16 8.35
C VAL A 75 0.89 7.34 7.94
N SER A 76 0.62 8.09 6.87
CA SER A 76 -0.75 8.28 6.37
C SER A 76 -1.21 7.09 5.51
N GLU A 77 -2.53 6.86 5.46
CA GLU A 77 -3.11 5.82 4.59
C GLU A 77 -2.75 6.09 3.12
N GLU A 78 -2.91 7.33 2.65
CA GLU A 78 -2.61 7.71 1.26
C GLU A 78 -1.15 7.43 0.87
N ALA A 79 -0.19 7.83 1.71
CA ALA A 79 1.23 7.60 1.43
C ALA A 79 1.57 6.10 1.45
N THR A 80 0.94 5.34 2.34
CA THR A 80 1.15 3.89 2.47
C THR A 80 0.56 3.15 1.26
N VAL A 81 -0.64 3.50 0.82
CA VAL A 81 -1.28 2.96 -0.39
C VAL A 81 -0.43 3.27 -1.63
N ARG A 82 0.03 4.52 -1.78
CA ARG A 82 0.91 4.92 -2.90
C ARG A 82 2.19 4.11 -2.91
N SER A 83 2.86 3.98 -1.76
CA SER A 83 4.10 3.20 -1.63
C SER A 83 3.88 1.72 -1.97
N ALA A 84 2.75 1.13 -1.55
CA ALA A 84 2.39 -0.24 -1.90
C ALA A 84 2.16 -0.42 -3.40
N ALA A 85 1.45 0.51 -4.05
CA ALA A 85 1.23 0.49 -5.49
C ALA A 85 2.55 0.63 -6.27
N GLU A 86 3.41 1.58 -5.89
CA GLU A 86 4.74 1.75 -6.48
C GLU A 86 5.60 0.49 -6.31
N ASN A 87 5.54 -0.15 -5.14
CA ASN A 87 6.24 -1.40 -4.91
C ASN A 87 5.72 -2.52 -5.83
N LEU A 88 4.41 -2.67 -5.96
CA LEU A 88 3.81 -3.65 -6.88
C LEU A 88 4.29 -3.43 -8.32
N PHE A 89 4.24 -2.19 -8.82
CA PHE A 89 4.71 -1.87 -10.16
C PHE A 89 6.23 -2.04 -10.33
N SER A 90 7.01 -1.93 -9.26
CA SER A 90 8.46 -2.21 -9.31
C SER A 90 8.80 -3.68 -9.56
N HIS A 91 7.86 -4.60 -9.28
CA HIS A 91 8.04 -6.05 -9.51
C HIS A 91 7.60 -6.51 -10.90
N ILE A 92 7.06 -5.62 -11.74
CA ILE A 92 6.65 -5.96 -13.11
C ILE A 92 7.58 -5.36 -14.16
N CYS A 93 7.62 -5.97 -15.34
CA CYS A 93 8.36 -5.44 -16.47
C CYS A 93 7.83 -4.04 -16.83
N ALA A 94 8.72 -3.05 -16.96
CA ALA A 94 8.35 -1.69 -17.33
C ALA A 94 7.52 -1.60 -18.62
N LYS A 95 7.77 -2.51 -19.59
CA LYS A 95 6.99 -2.60 -20.84
C LYS A 95 5.54 -3.07 -20.66
N LYS A 96 5.21 -3.70 -19.53
CA LYS A 96 3.87 -4.24 -19.24
C LYS A 96 3.00 -3.30 -18.41
N VAL A 97 3.58 -2.27 -17.78
CA VAL A 97 2.86 -1.34 -16.88
C VAL A 97 1.61 -0.74 -17.54
N GLY A 98 1.73 -0.25 -18.78
CA GLY A 98 0.60 0.35 -19.49
C GLY A 98 -0.56 -0.62 -19.72
N GLN A 99 -0.26 -1.88 -20.08
CA GLN A 99 -1.27 -2.92 -20.25
C GLN A 99 -1.95 -3.25 -18.92
N THR A 100 -1.16 -3.44 -17.85
CA THR A 100 -1.69 -3.73 -16.52
C THR A 100 -2.63 -2.63 -16.02
N LEU A 101 -2.28 -1.35 -16.23
CA LEU A 101 -3.17 -0.24 -15.87
C LEU A 101 -4.49 -0.27 -16.64
N ALA A 102 -4.46 -0.58 -17.93
CA ALA A 102 -5.66 -0.67 -18.75
C ALA A 102 -6.58 -1.81 -18.29
N GLU A 103 -6.03 -2.98 -17.98
CA GLU A 103 -6.76 -4.13 -17.44
C GLU A 103 -7.41 -3.79 -16.08
N MET A 104 -6.68 -3.13 -15.19
CA MET A 104 -7.22 -2.69 -13.89
C MET A 104 -8.37 -1.69 -14.02
N ILE A 105 -8.30 -0.75 -14.97
CA ILE A 105 -9.39 0.20 -15.22
C ILE A 105 -10.65 -0.53 -15.71
N GLN A 106 -10.50 -1.57 -16.54
CA GLN A 106 -11.62 -2.36 -17.06
C GLN A 106 -12.34 -3.18 -15.99
N GLU A 107 -11.60 -3.69 -15.00
CA GLU A 107 -12.14 -4.55 -13.94
C GLU A 107 -12.67 -3.75 -12.73
N ALA A 108 -12.19 -2.53 -12.52
CA ALA A 108 -12.56 -1.71 -11.37
C ALA A 108 -14.00 -1.16 -11.49
N ALA A 109 -14.72 -1.17 -10.37
CA ALA A 109 -15.95 -0.39 -10.25
C ALA A 109 -15.59 1.10 -10.12
N LEU A 110 -15.85 1.87 -11.17
CA LEU A 110 -15.51 3.30 -11.26
C LEU A 110 -16.77 4.13 -11.53
N THR A 111 -16.87 5.27 -10.85
CA THR A 111 -17.92 6.26 -11.11
C THR A 111 -17.61 7.09 -12.36
N ALA A 112 -18.59 7.86 -12.84
CA ALA A 112 -18.36 8.81 -13.93
C ALA A 112 -17.31 9.88 -13.57
N GLU A 113 -17.26 10.29 -12.31
CA GLU A 113 -16.27 11.24 -11.79
C GLU A 113 -14.86 10.63 -11.81
N ASP A 114 -14.72 9.35 -11.42
CA ASP A 114 -13.45 8.64 -11.48
C ASP A 114 -12.92 8.53 -12.92
N LEU A 115 -13.80 8.20 -13.87
CA LEU A 115 -13.43 8.12 -15.29
C LEU A 115 -13.00 9.48 -15.84
N ALA A 116 -13.68 10.57 -15.49
CA ALA A 116 -13.31 11.91 -15.91
C ALA A 116 -11.93 12.31 -15.36
N MET A 117 -11.66 11.99 -14.09
CA MET A 117 -10.36 12.20 -13.45
C MET A 117 -9.24 11.42 -14.16
N LEU A 118 -9.48 10.14 -14.46
CA LEU A 118 -8.51 9.27 -15.14
C LEU A 118 -8.24 9.76 -16.56
N GLN A 119 -9.27 10.15 -17.32
CA GLN A 119 -9.12 10.68 -18.67
C GLN A 119 -8.28 11.96 -18.67
N ALA A 120 -8.57 12.88 -17.75
CA ALA A 120 -7.79 14.12 -17.61
C ALA A 120 -6.31 13.83 -17.31
N ALA A 121 -6.02 12.83 -16.47
CA ALA A 121 -4.64 12.42 -16.18
C ALA A 121 -3.92 11.83 -17.42
N VAL A 122 -4.64 11.06 -18.25
CA VAL A 122 -4.10 10.52 -19.51
C VAL A 122 -3.86 11.64 -20.52
N ASP A 123 -4.79 12.58 -20.67
CA ASP A 123 -4.70 13.70 -21.63
C ASP A 123 -3.52 14.63 -21.31
N GLN A 124 -3.18 14.79 -20.03
CA GLN A 124 -2.02 15.58 -19.59
C GLN A 124 -0.70 14.80 -19.71
N LYS A 125 -0.73 13.49 -19.98
CA LYS A 125 0.48 12.66 -19.99
C LYS A 125 1.26 12.84 -21.29
N VAL A 126 2.48 13.33 -21.18
CA VAL A 126 3.44 13.33 -22.30
C VAL A 126 3.91 11.88 -22.57
N PRO A 127 3.73 11.35 -23.79
CA PRO A 127 4.18 10.02 -24.15
C PRO A 127 5.71 9.96 -24.30
N VAL A 128 6.27 8.79 -24.03
CA VAL A 128 7.69 8.49 -24.28
C VAL A 128 7.83 7.65 -25.56
N ALA A 129 8.87 7.88 -26.36
CA ALA A 129 9.03 7.22 -27.65
C ALA A 129 9.20 5.69 -27.55
N ALA A 130 9.85 5.21 -26.49
CA ALA A 130 10.02 3.79 -26.21
C ALA A 130 10.25 3.55 -24.71
N ILE A 131 9.84 2.36 -24.24
CA ILE A 131 10.12 1.88 -22.88
C ILE A 131 11.10 0.70 -22.98
N SER A 132 12.24 0.79 -22.30
CA SER A 132 13.20 -0.30 -22.22
C SER A 132 12.79 -1.34 -21.18
N CYS A 133 13.06 -2.62 -21.44
CA CYS A 133 12.82 -3.67 -20.45
C CYS A 133 13.88 -3.59 -19.35
N ASN A 134 13.42 -3.62 -18.10
CA ASN A 134 14.21 -3.57 -16.87
C ASN A 134 14.33 -4.94 -16.17
N CYS A 135 13.82 -6.02 -16.78
CA CYS A 135 13.89 -7.36 -16.20
C CYS A 135 15.30 -7.96 -16.31
N ILE A 136 15.66 -8.77 -15.33
CA ILE A 136 16.85 -9.62 -15.41
C ILE A 136 16.67 -10.61 -16.58
N PRO A 137 17.70 -10.85 -17.42
CA PRO A 137 17.63 -11.84 -18.49
C PRO A 137 17.09 -13.18 -17.98
N GLY A 138 16.07 -13.72 -18.67
CA GLY A 138 15.37 -14.95 -18.26
C GLY A 138 14.12 -14.75 -17.38
N GLN A 139 13.90 -13.57 -16.80
CA GLN A 139 12.66 -13.25 -16.05
C GLN A 139 11.52 -12.73 -16.93
N CYS A 140 11.75 -12.57 -18.23
CA CYS A 140 10.72 -12.10 -19.15
C CYS A 140 10.94 -12.65 -20.56
N GLN A 141 9.89 -12.56 -21.37
CA GLN A 141 9.91 -12.92 -22.80
C GLN A 141 10.15 -11.68 -23.70
N CYS A 142 10.54 -10.54 -23.12
CA CYS A 142 10.85 -9.35 -23.90
C CYS A 142 12.16 -9.58 -24.66
N LYS A 143 12.10 -9.59 -26.00
CA LYS A 143 13.27 -9.87 -26.86
C LYS A 143 14.42 -8.84 -26.74
N THR A 144 14.18 -7.68 -26.13
CA THR A 144 15.16 -6.59 -25.93
C THR A 144 15.16 -6.10 -24.49
N HIS A 145 16.28 -6.34 -23.80
CA HIS A 145 16.61 -5.85 -22.46
C HIS A 145 17.45 -4.57 -22.57
N ALA A 146 17.31 -3.64 -21.62
CA ALA A 146 18.29 -2.58 -21.47
C ALA A 146 19.63 -3.21 -21.08
N THR A 147 20.64 -3.13 -21.97
CA THR A 147 22.02 -3.40 -21.59
C THR A 147 22.44 -2.34 -20.57
N LYS A 148 22.95 -2.82 -19.44
CA LYS A 148 23.40 -2.00 -18.32
C LYS A 148 24.62 -1.16 -18.70
#